data_AF-A0A3E1EGY0-F1
#
_entry.id   AF-A0A3E1EGY0-F1
#
_cell.length_a   1.000
_cell.length_b   1.000
_cell.length_c   1.000
_cell.angle_alpha   90.00
_cell.angle_beta   90.00
_cell.angle_gamma   90.00
#
_symmetry.space_group_name_H-M   'P 1'
#
loop_
_entity.id
_entity.type
_entity.pdbx_description
1 polymer ?
#
loop_
_entity_poly.entity_id
_entity_poly.type
_entity_poly.pdbx_seq_one_letter_code
_entity_poly.pdbx_strand_id
1 'polypeptide(L)'
;MRKKLKEFVRQGDQAELKGNIDKITHKSDAVRRWIQENAVRSEERVVFENLLESSRSCIEIVKSSMNMHISVLALAARSIFEINIRVRSLTESKEQMANWICEAAMDKIQIFEGILTLGHEPENSEKVNCLKDEVIRLKELVVKYDLPKIKSPESSGSLAKKFGQEAEHKALYKLFSKLVHPSSFLVNDYSNASSDPIRVILQVHSQLYAQETINRIFNTLNVPFDVYKRNGEAMETVFETRE
;
A
#
# COMPACT_ATOMS: atom_id res chain seq x y z
N MET A 1 -17.14 15.08 17.31
CA MET A 1 -17.35 13.72 17.87
C MET A 1 -16.83 12.71 16.85
N ARG A 2 -15.73 11.98 17.14
CA ARG A 2 -15.20 10.94 16.23
C ARG A 2 -16.12 9.73 16.36
N LYS A 3 -16.81 9.35 15.29
CA LYS A 3 -17.63 8.13 15.23
C LYS A 3 -16.79 6.90 15.60
N LYS A 4 -17.34 5.94 16.35
CA LYS A 4 -16.63 4.74 16.84
C LYS A 4 -16.50 3.70 15.73
N LEU A 5 -15.48 2.82 15.76
CA LEU A 5 -15.26 1.78 14.74
C LEU A 5 -16.52 0.93 14.50
N LYS A 6 -17.23 0.57 15.59
CA LYS A 6 -18.51 -0.18 15.56
C LYS A 6 -19.67 0.53 14.84
N GLU A 7 -19.56 1.83 14.58
CA GLU A 7 -20.59 2.63 13.88
C GLU A 7 -20.38 2.63 12.37
N PHE A 8 -19.29 2.00 11.88
CA PHE A 8 -18.96 1.87 10.46
C PHE A 8 -18.70 0.43 10.03
N VAL A 9 -18.78 -0.52 10.96
CA VAL A 9 -18.40 -1.91 10.73
C VAL A 9 -19.62 -2.78 10.98
N ARG A 10 -20.04 -3.54 9.98
CA ARG A 10 -21.12 -4.53 10.11
C ARG A 10 -20.64 -5.93 9.71
N GLN A 11 -21.17 -6.93 10.38
CA GLN A 11 -21.02 -8.31 9.95
C GLN A 11 -21.85 -8.52 8.68
N GLY A 12 -21.29 -9.25 7.74
CA GLY A 12 -21.96 -9.71 6.53
C GLY A 12 -21.39 -11.05 6.09
N ASP A 13 -21.88 -11.55 4.97
CA ASP A 13 -21.36 -12.78 4.37
C ASP A 13 -20.15 -12.50 3.43
N GLN A 14 -19.56 -13.58 2.91
CA GLN A 14 -18.43 -13.49 2.00
C GLN A 14 -18.77 -12.73 0.71
N ALA A 15 -20.00 -12.87 0.19
CA ALA A 15 -20.45 -12.20 -1.03
C ALA A 15 -20.60 -10.69 -0.79
N GLU A 16 -21.11 -10.29 0.37
CA GLU A 16 -21.22 -8.89 0.78
C GLU A 16 -19.85 -8.25 0.97
N LEU A 17 -18.89 -8.94 1.60
CA LEU A 17 -17.51 -8.46 1.72
C LEU A 17 -16.87 -8.27 0.34
N LYS A 18 -17.01 -9.24 -0.57
CA LYS A 18 -16.52 -9.13 -1.96
C LYS A 18 -17.16 -7.95 -2.67
N GLY A 19 -18.48 -7.83 -2.59
CA GLY A 19 -19.22 -6.71 -3.18
C GLY A 19 -18.80 -5.36 -2.60
N ASN A 20 -18.41 -5.29 -1.34
CA ASN A 20 -17.87 -4.06 -0.75
C ASN A 20 -16.47 -3.73 -1.27
N ILE A 21 -15.60 -4.73 -1.41
CA ILE A 21 -14.29 -4.55 -2.04
C ILE A 21 -14.44 -4.11 -3.50
N ASP A 22 -15.35 -4.70 -4.26
CA ASP A 22 -15.61 -4.30 -5.65
C ASP A 22 -16.01 -2.83 -5.76
N LYS A 23 -16.81 -2.32 -4.82
CA LYS A 23 -17.15 -0.89 -4.75
C LYS A 23 -15.90 -0.03 -4.50
N ILE A 24 -15.01 -0.44 -3.61
CA ILE A 24 -13.73 0.25 -3.34
C ILE A 24 -12.87 0.26 -4.61
N THR A 25 -12.73 -0.89 -5.28
CA THR A 25 -11.97 -1.04 -6.52
C THR A 25 -12.54 -0.16 -7.65
N HIS A 26 -13.86 -0.20 -7.89
CA HIS A 26 -14.51 0.65 -8.90
C HIS A 26 -14.30 2.14 -8.63
N LYS A 27 -14.36 2.55 -7.37
CA LYS A 27 -14.11 3.93 -6.96
C LYS A 27 -12.66 4.33 -7.22
N SER A 28 -11.70 3.46 -6.90
CA SER A 28 -10.29 3.65 -7.22
C SER A 28 -10.08 3.81 -8.74
N ASP A 29 -10.68 2.94 -9.53
CA ASP A 29 -10.58 2.95 -10.99
C ASP A 29 -11.17 4.24 -11.61
N ALA A 30 -12.30 4.73 -11.08
CA ALA A 30 -12.90 5.99 -11.52
C ALA A 30 -12.01 7.20 -11.21
N VAL A 31 -11.46 7.27 -10.00
CA VAL A 31 -10.52 8.33 -9.60
C VAL A 31 -9.27 8.27 -10.48
N ARG A 32 -8.69 7.09 -10.66
CA ARG A 32 -7.50 6.87 -11.50
C ARG A 32 -7.73 7.31 -12.95
N ARG A 33 -8.85 6.88 -13.56
CA ARG A 33 -9.20 7.24 -14.94
C ARG A 33 -9.31 8.75 -15.12
N TRP A 34 -9.99 9.41 -14.19
CA TRP A 34 -10.11 10.87 -14.24
C TRP A 34 -8.74 11.55 -14.15
N ILE A 35 -7.87 11.13 -13.22
CA ILE A 35 -6.50 11.65 -13.09
C ILE A 35 -5.73 11.47 -14.41
N GLN A 36 -5.86 10.31 -15.05
CA GLN A 36 -5.14 10.02 -16.27
C GLN A 36 -5.52 10.94 -17.44
N GLU A 37 -6.83 11.21 -17.57
CA GLU A 37 -7.42 11.99 -18.66
C GLU A 37 -7.32 13.50 -18.44
N ASN A 38 -7.34 13.98 -17.19
CA ASN A 38 -7.57 15.40 -16.88
C ASN A 38 -6.42 16.08 -16.12
N ALA A 39 -5.62 15.34 -15.34
CA ALA A 39 -4.54 15.94 -14.56
C ALA A 39 -3.28 16.10 -15.40
N VAL A 40 -2.64 17.28 -15.36
CA VAL A 40 -1.34 17.51 -16.02
C VAL A 40 -0.30 16.52 -15.49
N ARG A 41 0.52 15.97 -16.39
CA ARG A 41 1.58 15.04 -15.99
C ARG A 41 2.62 15.76 -15.12
N SER A 42 2.75 15.34 -13.88
CA SER A 42 3.76 15.78 -12.92
C SER A 42 4.28 14.58 -12.11
N GLU A 43 5.38 14.77 -11.38
CA GLU A 43 5.91 13.75 -10.47
C GLU A 43 4.88 13.35 -9.41
N GLU A 44 4.23 14.34 -8.80
CA GLU A 44 3.16 14.17 -7.83
C GLU A 44 2.01 13.32 -8.38
N ARG A 45 1.53 13.63 -9.60
CA ARG A 45 0.49 12.85 -10.27
C ARG A 45 0.93 11.40 -10.42
N VAL A 46 2.13 11.16 -10.95
CA VAL A 46 2.64 9.80 -11.22
C VAL A 46 2.78 9.00 -9.92
N VAL A 47 3.31 9.61 -8.86
CA VAL A 47 3.47 8.95 -7.56
C VAL A 47 2.11 8.56 -6.98
N PHE A 48 1.15 9.48 -6.94
CA PHE A 48 -0.18 9.17 -6.41
C PHE A 48 -0.95 8.18 -7.27
N GLU A 49 -0.81 8.23 -8.60
CA GLU A 49 -1.38 7.23 -9.49
C GLU A 49 -0.85 5.82 -9.19
N ASN A 50 0.46 5.68 -8.98
CA ASN A 50 1.09 4.41 -8.63
C ASN A 50 0.65 3.89 -7.26
N LEU A 51 0.54 4.77 -6.26
CA LEU A 51 0.08 4.40 -4.91
C LEU A 51 -1.40 4.00 -4.91
N LEU A 52 -2.23 4.68 -5.71
CA LEU A 52 -3.64 4.33 -5.91
C LEU A 52 -3.78 2.95 -6.53
N GLU A 53 -3.04 2.67 -7.62
CA GLU A 53 -3.06 1.36 -8.28
C GLU A 53 -2.52 0.25 -7.36
N SER A 54 -1.48 0.54 -6.59
CA SER A 54 -0.92 -0.41 -5.61
C SER A 54 -1.94 -0.73 -4.52
N SER A 55 -2.60 0.28 -3.95
CA SER A 55 -3.66 0.09 -2.95
C SER A 55 -4.84 -0.71 -3.51
N ARG A 56 -5.23 -0.43 -4.76
CA ARG A 56 -6.28 -1.16 -5.49
C ARG A 56 -5.90 -2.63 -5.69
N SER A 57 -4.68 -2.89 -6.13
CA SER A 57 -4.17 -4.25 -6.32
C SER A 57 -4.12 -5.01 -4.99
N CYS A 58 -3.71 -4.37 -3.90
CA CYS A 58 -3.68 -5.02 -2.59
C CYS A 58 -5.08 -5.33 -2.05
N ILE A 59 -6.09 -4.46 -2.24
CA ILE A 59 -7.46 -4.78 -1.80
C ILE A 59 -8.09 -5.90 -2.65
N GLU A 60 -7.72 -6.03 -3.92
CA GLU A 60 -8.08 -7.18 -4.75
C GLU A 60 -7.45 -8.50 -4.25
N ILE A 61 -6.23 -8.44 -3.70
CA ILE A 61 -5.63 -9.59 -3.00
C ILE A 61 -6.43 -9.93 -1.76
N VAL A 62 -6.89 -8.96 -0.97
CA VAL A 62 -7.80 -9.23 0.18
C VAL A 62 -9.02 -10.00 -0.29
N LYS A 63 -9.65 -9.57 -1.39
CA LYS A 63 -10.81 -10.24 -1.99
C LYS A 63 -10.55 -11.70 -2.37
N SER A 64 -9.39 -11.94 -2.98
CA SER A 64 -8.99 -13.27 -3.46
C SER A 64 -8.48 -14.18 -2.32
N SER A 65 -8.00 -13.60 -1.24
CA SER A 65 -7.33 -14.30 -0.13
C SER A 65 -8.25 -14.87 0.94
N MET A 66 -9.57 -14.64 0.86
CA MET A 66 -10.54 -15.06 1.88
C MET A 66 -10.44 -16.55 2.23
N ASN A 67 -10.16 -17.38 1.23
CA ASN A 67 -10.02 -18.84 1.36
C ASN A 67 -8.56 -19.34 1.36
N MET A 68 -7.60 -18.41 1.36
CA MET A 68 -6.17 -18.74 1.36
C MET A 68 -5.61 -18.82 2.79
N HIS A 69 -4.32 -19.16 2.88
CA HIS A 69 -3.54 -19.10 4.11
C HIS A 69 -3.56 -17.67 4.69
N ILE A 70 -3.72 -17.54 6.02
CA ILE A 70 -3.91 -16.24 6.69
C ILE A 70 -2.78 -15.23 6.43
N SER A 71 -1.57 -15.72 6.14
CA SER A 71 -0.42 -14.87 5.81
C SER A 71 -0.63 -14.01 4.57
N VAL A 72 -1.41 -14.48 3.58
CA VAL A 72 -1.72 -13.72 2.36
C VAL A 72 -2.60 -12.52 2.69
N LEU A 73 -3.66 -12.75 3.48
CA LEU A 73 -4.55 -11.69 3.97
C LEU A 73 -3.78 -10.70 4.86
N ALA A 74 -2.92 -11.20 5.75
CA ALA A 74 -2.11 -10.37 6.64
C ALA A 74 -1.11 -9.49 5.86
N LEU A 75 -0.48 -10.05 4.81
CA LEU A 75 0.42 -9.30 3.94
C LEU A 75 -0.33 -8.21 3.18
N ALA A 76 -1.48 -8.52 2.59
CA ALA A 76 -2.30 -7.54 1.87
C ALA A 76 -2.75 -6.40 2.79
N ALA A 77 -3.25 -6.73 3.99
CA ALA A 77 -3.64 -5.72 4.98
C ALA A 77 -2.47 -4.83 5.41
N ARG A 78 -1.29 -5.42 5.64
CA ARG A 78 -0.07 -4.68 5.94
C ARG A 78 0.31 -3.73 4.81
N SER A 79 0.33 -4.20 3.57
CA SER A 79 0.69 -3.38 2.42
C SER A 79 -0.26 -2.18 2.25
N ILE A 80 -1.57 -2.39 2.40
CA ILE A 80 -2.55 -1.29 2.30
C ILE A 80 -2.31 -0.25 3.41
N PHE A 81 -2.04 -0.70 4.64
CA PHE A 81 -1.72 0.20 5.75
C PHE A 81 -0.44 1.01 5.49
N GLU A 82 0.63 0.38 5.04
CA GLU A 82 1.91 1.05 4.75
C GLU A 82 1.76 2.05 3.59
N ILE A 83 0.99 1.71 2.56
CA ILE A 83 0.61 2.63 1.47
C ILE A 83 -0.16 3.82 2.03
N ASN A 84 -1.16 3.60 2.90
CA ASN A 84 -1.96 4.67 3.49
C ASN A 84 -1.09 5.67 4.27
N ILE A 85 -0.19 5.16 5.12
CA ILE A 85 0.75 6.00 5.87
C ILE A 85 1.70 6.75 4.94
N ARG A 86 2.17 6.11 3.86
CA ARG A 86 3.02 6.77 2.88
C ARG A 86 2.29 7.92 2.19
N VAL A 87 1.05 7.69 1.75
CA VAL A 87 0.20 8.73 1.14
C VAL A 87 0.01 9.91 2.11
N ARG A 88 -0.25 9.66 3.40
CA ARG A 88 -0.32 10.74 4.42
C ARG A 88 0.94 11.61 4.42
N SER A 89 2.12 11.00 4.43
CA SER A 89 3.39 11.73 4.41
C SER A 89 3.58 12.56 3.15
N LEU A 90 3.29 11.97 2.00
CA LEU A 90 3.45 12.61 0.70
C LEU A 90 2.49 13.78 0.50
N THR A 91 1.29 13.72 1.09
CA THR A 91 0.32 14.82 1.02
C THR A 91 0.66 16.02 1.90
N GLU A 92 1.55 15.86 2.90
CA GLU A 92 1.89 16.95 3.82
C GLU A 92 3.09 17.79 3.39
N SER A 93 4.02 17.24 2.61
CA SER A 93 5.25 17.96 2.26
C SER A 93 5.82 17.56 0.90
N LYS A 94 6.20 18.55 0.10
CA LYS A 94 6.95 18.36 -1.16
C LYS A 94 8.32 17.73 -0.93
N GLU A 95 8.95 17.97 0.23
CA GLU A 95 10.22 17.34 0.58
C GLU A 95 10.06 15.82 0.69
N GLN A 96 8.94 15.34 1.25
CA GLN A 96 8.64 13.92 1.35
C GLN A 96 8.41 13.29 -0.04
N MET A 97 7.86 14.06 -0.99
CA MET A 97 7.74 13.65 -2.39
C MET A 97 9.11 13.46 -3.04
N ALA A 98 9.99 14.44 -2.93
CA ALA A 98 11.36 14.33 -3.45
C ALA A 98 12.10 13.15 -2.80
N ASN A 99 11.89 12.94 -1.50
CA ASN A 99 12.47 11.83 -0.78
C ASN A 99 12.01 10.47 -1.35
N TRP A 100 10.70 10.31 -1.55
CA TRP A 100 10.12 9.09 -2.12
C TRP A 100 10.59 8.79 -3.54
N ILE A 101 10.75 9.83 -4.38
CA ILE A 101 11.30 9.67 -5.73
C ILE A 101 12.75 9.18 -5.67
N CYS A 102 13.54 9.72 -4.73
CA CYS A 102 14.89 9.22 -4.51
C CYS A 102 14.90 7.78 -3.96
N GLU A 103 14.02 7.44 -3.01
CA GLU A 103 13.86 6.06 -2.50
C GLU A 103 13.61 5.09 -3.65
N ALA A 104 12.69 5.42 -4.57
CA ALA A 104 12.40 4.57 -5.73
C ALA A 104 13.60 4.36 -6.66
N ALA A 105 14.42 5.39 -6.88
CA ALA A 105 15.64 5.26 -7.67
C ALA A 105 16.69 4.37 -6.98
N MET A 106 16.85 4.54 -5.66
CA MET A 106 17.78 3.74 -4.87
C MET A 106 17.35 2.27 -4.77
N ASP A 107 16.06 2.00 -4.60
CA ASP A 107 15.52 0.64 -4.59
C ASP A 107 15.79 -0.06 -5.93
N LYS A 108 15.60 0.65 -7.05
CA LYS A 108 15.89 0.11 -8.38
C LYS A 108 17.38 -0.20 -8.56
N ILE A 109 18.28 0.67 -8.08
CA ILE A 109 19.72 0.42 -8.06
C ILE A 109 20.04 -0.84 -7.26
N GLN A 110 19.51 -0.96 -6.03
CA GLN A 110 19.76 -2.10 -5.15
C GLN A 110 19.25 -3.42 -5.75
N ILE A 111 18.09 -3.39 -6.43
CA ILE A 111 17.56 -4.56 -7.14
C ILE A 111 18.54 -4.99 -8.24
N PHE A 112 19.06 -4.06 -9.05
CA PHE A 112 20.01 -4.40 -10.10
C PHE A 112 21.35 -4.88 -9.56
N GLU A 113 21.87 -4.26 -8.51
CA GLU A 113 23.08 -4.72 -7.81
C GLU A 113 22.87 -6.13 -7.21
N GLY A 114 21.68 -6.39 -6.65
CA GLY A 114 21.29 -7.72 -6.17
C GLY A 114 21.21 -8.77 -7.27
N ILE A 115 20.60 -8.43 -8.43
CA ILE A 115 20.54 -9.32 -9.60
C ILE A 115 21.95 -9.63 -10.11
N LEU A 116 22.82 -8.61 -10.20
CA LEU A 116 24.22 -8.80 -10.59
C LEU A 116 24.97 -9.71 -9.62
N THR A 117 24.68 -9.62 -8.31
CA THR A 117 25.29 -10.46 -7.28
C THR A 117 24.81 -11.92 -7.35
N LEU A 118 23.55 -12.14 -7.69
CA LEU A 118 22.97 -13.48 -7.85
C LEU A 118 23.31 -14.13 -9.20
N GLY A 119 23.69 -13.32 -10.20
CA GLY A 119 24.03 -13.79 -11.53
C GLY A 119 25.31 -14.62 -11.58
N HIS A 120 25.34 -15.59 -12.49
CA HIS A 120 26.54 -16.39 -12.80
C HIS A 120 27.10 -16.09 -14.20
N GLU A 121 26.58 -15.06 -14.87
CA GLU A 121 27.03 -14.64 -16.19
C GLU A 121 28.44 -14.04 -16.09
N PRO A 122 29.31 -14.21 -17.11
CA PRO A 122 30.61 -13.55 -17.15
C PRO A 122 30.49 -12.03 -17.00
N GLU A 123 31.47 -11.41 -16.31
CA GLU A 123 31.45 -9.97 -16.01
C GLU A 123 31.34 -9.06 -17.25
N ASN A 124 31.79 -9.56 -18.41
CA ASN A 124 31.79 -8.86 -19.69
C ASN A 124 30.61 -9.23 -20.60
N SER A 125 29.64 -10.01 -20.10
CA SER A 125 28.46 -10.33 -20.88
C SER A 125 27.64 -9.06 -21.14
N GLU A 126 26.99 -9.00 -22.30
CA GLU A 126 26.14 -7.87 -22.70
C GLU A 126 25.05 -7.58 -21.64
N LYS A 127 24.46 -8.64 -21.06
CA LYS A 127 23.46 -8.52 -20.00
C LYS A 127 24.00 -7.85 -18.74
N VAL A 128 25.20 -8.25 -18.28
CA VAL A 128 25.85 -7.66 -17.11
C VAL A 128 26.18 -6.20 -17.36
N ASN A 129 26.72 -5.87 -18.54
CA ASN A 129 27.03 -4.48 -18.90
C ASN A 129 25.78 -3.61 -18.98
N CYS A 130 24.69 -4.10 -19.58
CA CYS A 130 23.41 -3.39 -19.63
C CYS A 130 22.87 -3.02 -18.23
N LEU A 131 22.98 -3.94 -17.26
CA LEU A 131 22.58 -3.67 -15.87
C LEU A 131 23.52 -2.66 -15.19
N LYS A 132 24.84 -2.77 -15.40
CA LYS A 132 25.82 -1.81 -14.87
C LYS A 132 25.58 -0.41 -15.43
N ASP A 133 25.32 -0.29 -16.73
CA ASP A 133 25.03 0.97 -17.40
C ASP A 133 23.74 1.61 -16.87
N GLU A 134 22.69 0.79 -16.64
CA GLU A 134 21.45 1.28 -16.03
C GLU A 134 21.65 1.75 -14.58
N VAL A 135 22.49 1.07 -13.79
CA VAL A 135 22.88 1.53 -12.44
C VAL A 135 23.60 2.88 -12.50
N ILE A 136 24.55 3.04 -13.42
CA ILE A 136 25.27 4.31 -13.63
C ILE A 136 24.28 5.41 -14.01
N ARG A 137 23.43 5.14 -15.00
CA ARG A 137 22.41 6.09 -15.48
C ARG A 137 21.48 6.55 -14.35
N LEU A 138 21.03 5.64 -13.47
CA LEU A 138 20.18 5.99 -12.33
C LEU A 138 20.93 6.87 -11.30
N LYS A 139 22.20 6.55 -11.00
CA LYS A 139 23.04 7.36 -10.11
C LYS A 139 23.25 8.77 -10.68
N GLU A 140 23.47 8.88 -11.98
CA GLU A 140 23.59 10.16 -12.68
C GLU A 140 22.29 10.97 -12.65
N LEU A 141 21.12 10.32 -12.79
CA LEU A 141 19.83 11.00 -12.70
C LEU A 141 19.58 11.60 -11.31
N VAL A 142 19.91 10.86 -10.24
CA VAL A 142 19.80 11.35 -8.86
C VAL A 142 20.61 12.62 -8.67
N VAL A 143 21.84 12.67 -9.22
CA VAL A 143 22.69 13.87 -9.18
C VAL A 143 22.15 14.99 -10.07
N LYS A 144 21.72 14.66 -11.30
CA LYS A 144 21.24 15.63 -12.29
C LYS A 144 20.03 16.42 -11.81
N TYR A 145 19.13 15.77 -11.08
CA TYR A 145 17.89 16.40 -10.56
C TYR A 145 18.02 16.87 -9.11
N ASP A 146 19.24 16.89 -8.55
CA ASP A 146 19.52 17.31 -7.17
C ASP A 146 18.61 16.62 -6.14
N LEU A 147 18.39 15.31 -6.33
CA LEU A 147 17.54 14.54 -5.44
C LEU A 147 18.23 14.36 -4.07
N PRO A 148 17.46 14.35 -2.97
CA PRO A 148 18.00 14.30 -1.62
C PRO A 148 18.77 13.01 -1.38
N LYS A 149 19.91 13.09 -0.69
CA LYS A 149 20.70 11.90 -0.31
C LYS A 149 20.06 11.20 0.88
N ILE A 150 19.33 10.12 0.61
CA ILE A 150 18.67 9.31 1.63
C ILE A 150 19.51 8.07 1.91
N LYS A 151 19.85 7.85 3.19
CA LYS A 151 20.57 6.63 3.62
C LYS A 151 19.64 5.44 3.78
N SER A 152 18.41 5.70 4.21
CA SER A 152 17.39 4.68 4.45
C SER A 152 16.00 5.30 4.35
N PRO A 153 15.02 4.58 3.79
CA PRO A 153 13.63 5.03 3.79
C PRO A 153 13.12 5.33 5.19
N GLU A 154 12.25 6.32 5.32
CA GLU A 154 11.57 6.55 6.60
C GLU A 154 10.66 5.35 6.92
N SER A 155 10.80 4.79 8.14
CA SER A 155 10.03 3.61 8.53
C SER A 155 8.54 3.94 8.71
N SER A 156 7.66 2.98 8.40
CA SER A 156 6.21 3.11 8.65
C SER A 156 5.90 3.43 10.12
N GLY A 157 6.74 2.99 11.06
CA GLY A 157 6.60 3.31 12.48
C GLY A 157 6.92 4.77 12.81
N SER A 158 7.96 5.32 12.19
CA SER A 158 8.32 6.75 12.31
C SER A 158 7.20 7.62 11.75
N LEU A 159 6.70 7.27 10.55
CA LEU A 159 5.58 7.95 9.91
C LEU A 159 4.30 7.84 10.74
N ALA A 160 3.96 6.65 11.26
CA ALA A 160 2.81 6.47 12.13
C ALA A 160 2.87 7.36 13.37
N LYS A 161 4.06 7.50 13.98
CA LYS A 161 4.27 8.39 15.11
C LYS A 161 4.02 9.85 14.73
N LYS A 162 4.55 10.29 13.58
CA LYS A 162 4.35 11.64 13.04
C LYS A 162 2.86 11.98 12.87
N PHE A 163 2.04 11.03 12.42
CA PHE A 163 0.59 11.23 12.19
C PHE A 163 -0.30 10.86 13.39
N GLY A 164 0.27 10.64 14.58
CA GLY A 164 -0.50 10.31 15.78
C GLY A 164 -1.16 8.92 15.75
N GLN A 165 -0.67 8.00 14.92
CA GLN A 165 -1.14 6.62 14.77
C GLN A 165 -0.19 5.59 15.40
N GLU A 166 0.70 6.01 16.30
CA GLU A 166 1.73 5.14 16.89
C GLU A 166 1.14 3.91 17.59
N ALA A 167 0.06 4.08 18.37
CA ALA A 167 -0.57 2.98 19.10
C ALA A 167 -1.18 1.94 18.15
N GLU A 168 -1.88 2.40 17.11
CA GLU A 168 -2.47 1.58 16.07
C GLU A 168 -1.39 0.83 15.27
N HIS A 169 -0.35 1.53 14.84
CA HIS A 169 0.81 0.92 14.18
C HIS A 169 1.45 -0.14 15.05
N LYS A 170 1.72 0.12 16.33
CA LYS A 170 2.34 -0.85 17.24
C LYS A 170 1.49 -2.11 17.40
N ALA A 171 0.17 -1.97 17.48
CA ALA A 171 -0.74 -3.11 17.59
C ALA A 171 -0.75 -3.94 16.30
N LEU A 172 -0.95 -3.28 15.15
CA LEU A 172 -0.99 -3.94 13.85
C LEU A 172 0.37 -4.55 13.46
N TYR A 173 1.48 -3.88 13.73
CA TYR A 173 2.82 -4.38 13.45
C TYR A 173 3.13 -5.68 14.22
N LYS A 174 2.72 -5.76 15.50
CA LYS A 174 2.83 -6.99 16.27
C LYS A 174 2.05 -8.12 15.60
N LEU A 175 0.83 -7.85 15.16
CA LEU A 175 0.00 -8.81 14.43
C LEU A 175 0.68 -9.26 13.13
N PHE A 176 1.06 -8.31 12.27
CA PHE A 176 1.68 -8.60 10.97
C PHE A 176 2.99 -9.39 11.10
N SER A 177 3.85 -9.03 12.06
CA SER A 177 5.14 -9.73 12.27
C SER A 177 4.96 -11.21 12.66
N LYS A 178 3.80 -11.58 13.22
CA LYS A 178 3.46 -12.97 13.58
C LYS A 178 2.73 -13.71 12.46
N LEU A 179 1.99 -13.01 11.61
CA LEU A 179 1.13 -13.63 10.59
C LEU A 179 1.71 -13.63 9.18
N VAL A 180 2.58 -12.66 8.83
CA VAL A 180 3.13 -12.53 7.47
C VAL A 180 4.26 -13.54 7.23
N HIS A 181 5.10 -13.76 8.24
CA HIS A 181 6.23 -14.68 8.18
C HIS A 181 5.90 -16.01 8.87
N PRO A 182 6.61 -17.12 8.55
CA PRO A 182 6.48 -18.39 9.27
C PRO A 182 7.04 -18.29 10.69
N SER A 183 6.38 -17.50 11.53
CA SER A 183 6.73 -17.30 12.92
C SER A 183 6.33 -18.52 13.75
N SER A 184 6.92 -18.68 14.94
CA SER A 184 6.54 -19.76 15.85
C SER A 184 5.02 -19.78 16.14
N PHE A 185 4.36 -18.62 16.21
CA PHE A 185 2.91 -18.56 16.40
C PHE A 185 2.14 -19.10 15.18
N LEU A 186 2.51 -18.66 13.98
CA LEU A 186 1.82 -19.09 12.75
C LEU A 186 2.05 -20.58 12.44
N VAL A 187 3.25 -21.09 12.73
CA VAL A 187 3.64 -22.48 12.45
C VAL A 187 3.09 -23.44 13.49
N ASN A 188 3.20 -23.10 14.78
CA ASN A 188 2.84 -24.03 15.85
C ASN A 188 1.39 -23.88 16.33
N ASP A 189 0.73 -22.75 16.05
CA ASP A 189 -0.62 -22.43 16.53
C ASP A 189 -1.49 -21.81 15.42
N TYR A 190 -1.54 -22.51 14.27
CA TYR A 190 -2.21 -22.01 13.07
C TYR A 190 -3.72 -21.76 13.27
N SER A 191 -4.40 -22.57 14.08
CA SER A 191 -5.85 -22.40 14.34
C SER A 191 -6.13 -21.04 15.00
N ASN A 192 -5.35 -20.66 16.00
CA ASN A 192 -5.48 -19.34 16.62
C ASN A 192 -4.98 -18.22 15.71
N ALA A 193 -3.86 -18.45 14.99
CA ALA A 193 -3.33 -17.47 14.04
C ALA A 193 -4.30 -17.16 12.90
N SER A 194 -5.16 -18.12 12.53
CA SER A 194 -6.16 -18.00 11.46
C SER A 194 -7.60 -17.84 11.98
N SER A 195 -7.77 -17.53 13.27
CA SER A 195 -9.06 -17.32 13.92
C SER A 195 -9.85 -16.14 13.36
N ASP A 196 -11.18 -16.17 13.52
CA ASP A 196 -12.06 -15.11 13.03
C ASP A 196 -11.73 -13.72 13.57
N PRO A 197 -11.43 -13.50 14.87
CA PRO A 197 -11.09 -12.17 15.36
C PRO A 197 -9.90 -11.55 14.61
N ILE A 198 -8.90 -12.36 14.27
CA ILE A 198 -7.75 -11.90 13.48
C ILE A 198 -8.18 -11.60 12.04
N ARG A 199 -8.95 -12.48 11.41
CA ARG A 199 -9.46 -12.25 10.04
C ARG A 199 -10.29 -10.97 9.95
N VAL A 200 -11.20 -10.76 10.89
CA VAL A 200 -12.03 -9.56 10.99
C VAL A 200 -11.18 -8.30 11.09
N ILE A 201 -10.17 -8.28 11.97
CA ILE A 201 -9.24 -7.14 12.09
C ILE A 201 -8.57 -6.85 10.74
N LEU A 202 -8.04 -7.87 10.07
CA LEU A 202 -7.35 -7.70 8.78
C LEU A 202 -8.31 -7.21 7.69
N GLN A 203 -9.51 -7.78 7.57
CA GLN A 203 -10.52 -7.39 6.58
C GLN A 203 -11.01 -5.96 6.80
N VAL A 204 -11.33 -5.59 8.04
CA VAL A 204 -11.83 -4.27 8.40
C VAL A 204 -10.78 -3.19 8.12
N HIS A 205 -9.56 -3.38 8.64
CA HIS A 205 -8.50 -2.39 8.47
C HIS A 205 -8.06 -2.24 7.00
N SER A 206 -8.06 -3.33 6.22
CA SER A 206 -7.76 -3.26 4.79
C SER A 206 -8.72 -2.33 4.05
N GLN A 207 -10.03 -2.45 4.30
CA GLN A 207 -11.05 -1.61 3.66
C GLN A 207 -10.93 -0.15 4.10
N LEU A 208 -10.77 0.09 5.41
CA LEU A 208 -10.65 1.45 5.96
C LEU A 208 -9.45 2.20 5.37
N TYR A 209 -8.28 1.55 5.34
CA TYR A 209 -7.07 2.18 4.82
C TYR A 209 -7.11 2.35 3.30
N ALA A 210 -7.67 1.40 2.54
CA ALA A 210 -7.84 1.55 1.10
C ALA A 210 -8.75 2.73 0.76
N GLN A 211 -9.90 2.85 1.45
CA GLN A 211 -10.82 3.98 1.25
C GLN A 211 -10.16 5.30 1.64
N GLU A 212 -9.45 5.36 2.76
CA GLU A 212 -8.76 6.58 3.16
C GLU A 212 -7.66 6.97 2.17
N THR A 213 -6.92 6.00 1.64
CA THR A 213 -5.92 6.23 0.58
C THR A 213 -6.56 6.87 -0.64
N ILE A 214 -7.68 6.31 -1.12
CA ILE A 214 -8.44 6.87 -2.24
C ILE A 214 -8.88 8.30 -1.93
N ASN A 215 -9.43 8.55 -0.74
CA ASN A 215 -9.94 9.87 -0.34
C ASN A 215 -8.84 10.92 -0.29
N ARG A 216 -7.65 10.57 0.21
CA ARG A 216 -6.51 11.49 0.28
C ARG A 216 -6.03 11.86 -1.12
N ILE A 217 -5.83 10.86 -1.99
CA ILE A 217 -5.40 11.09 -3.37
C ILE A 217 -6.44 11.90 -4.15
N PHE A 218 -7.72 11.55 -4.00
CA PHE A 218 -8.86 12.30 -4.53
C PHE A 218 -8.79 13.79 -4.17
N ASN A 219 -8.61 14.09 -2.88
CA ASN A 219 -8.52 15.47 -2.40
C ASN A 219 -7.25 16.17 -2.89
N THR A 220 -6.10 15.52 -2.82
CA THR A 220 -4.81 16.11 -3.18
C THR A 220 -4.74 16.47 -4.66
N LEU A 221 -5.27 15.61 -5.54
CA LEU A 221 -5.29 15.86 -6.98
C LEU A 221 -6.54 16.63 -7.46
N ASN A 222 -7.33 17.18 -6.53
CA ASN A 222 -8.53 17.97 -6.81
C ASN A 222 -9.51 17.30 -7.79
N VAL A 223 -9.70 15.99 -7.63
CA VAL A 223 -10.64 15.23 -8.45
C VAL A 223 -12.06 15.74 -8.15
N PRO A 224 -12.92 15.99 -9.16
CA PRO A 224 -14.27 16.48 -8.95
C PRO A 224 -15.11 15.52 -8.10
N PHE A 225 -15.88 16.08 -7.16
CA PHE A 225 -16.68 15.29 -6.23
C PHE A 225 -17.73 14.41 -6.92
N ASP A 226 -18.20 14.77 -8.12
CA ASP A 226 -19.16 13.96 -8.87
C ASP A 226 -18.54 12.66 -9.41
N VAL A 227 -17.25 12.66 -9.76
CA VAL A 227 -16.49 11.43 -10.09
C VAL A 227 -16.44 10.49 -8.87
N TYR A 228 -16.27 11.07 -7.70
CA TYR A 228 -16.19 10.35 -6.42
C TYR A 228 -17.56 9.86 -5.92
N LYS A 229 -18.62 10.68 -6.07
CA LYS A 229 -19.98 10.40 -5.59
C LYS A 229 -20.74 9.42 -6.49
N ARG A 230 -20.51 9.45 -7.81
CA ARG A 230 -21.16 8.51 -8.76
C ARG A 230 -20.83 7.04 -8.47
N ASN A 231 -19.82 6.77 -7.63
CA ASN A 231 -19.36 5.43 -7.28
C ASN A 231 -19.54 5.05 -5.79
N GLY A 232 -20.44 5.73 -5.06
CA GLY A 232 -20.98 5.24 -3.78
C GLY A 232 -21.07 6.29 -2.67
N GLU A 233 -22.15 6.20 -1.87
CA GLU A 233 -22.34 6.90 -0.59
C GLU A 233 -21.29 6.47 0.46
N ALA A 234 -21.37 6.99 1.68
CA ALA A 234 -20.50 6.56 2.79
C ALA A 234 -20.55 5.02 2.92
N MET A 235 -19.47 4.34 2.50
CA MET A 235 -19.42 2.89 2.52
C MET A 235 -19.24 2.41 3.96
N GLU A 236 -20.16 1.57 4.42
CA GLU A 236 -19.92 0.75 5.60
C GLU A 236 -18.82 -0.27 5.30
N THR A 237 -17.97 -0.54 6.27
CA THR A 237 -17.00 -1.62 6.23
C THR A 237 -17.71 -2.93 6.57
N VAL A 238 -17.65 -3.89 5.66
CA VAL A 238 -18.27 -5.22 5.84
C VAL A 238 -17.18 -6.20 6.26
N PHE A 239 -17.46 -7.16 7.13
CA PHE A 239 -16.53 -8.25 7.43
C PHE A 239 -17.27 -9.58 7.48
N GLU A 240 -16.55 -10.66 7.26
CA GLU A 240 -17.04 -12.04 7.27
C GLU A 240 -16.32 -12.83 8.37
N THR A 241 -17.06 -13.71 9.03
CA THR A 241 -16.55 -14.77 9.92
C THR A 241 -16.76 -16.12 9.23
N ARG A 242 -15.82 -17.06 9.35
CA ARG A 242 -16.08 -18.41 8.84
C ARG A 242 -17.05 -19.12 9.79
N GLU A 243 -18.15 -19.66 9.25
CA GLU A 243 -19.00 -20.63 9.97
C GLU A 243 -18.28 -21.98 10.15
#